data_AF-A0A1L3ZZB0-F1
#
_entry.id   AF-A0A1L3ZZB0-F1
#
_cell.length_a   1.000
_cell.length_b   1.000
_cell.length_c   1.000
_cell.angle_alpha   90.00
_cell.angle_beta   90.00
_cell.angle_gamma   90.00
#
_symmetry.space_group_name_H-M   'P 1'
#
loop_
_entity.id
_entity.type
_entity.pdbx_description
1 polymer ?
#
loop_
_entity_poly.entity_id
_entity_poly.type
_entity_poly.pdbx_seq_one_letter_code
_entity_poly.pdbx_strand_id
1 'polypeptide(L)' 'MQPERLAQARRCLARTRSGTACQSPAVKGRRRCRMHGGKGSGAPECNRNAWKHGGRSAATLSAARYLRELARLLD' A
#
# COMPACT_ATOMS: atom_id res chain seq x y z
N MET A 1 29.61 15.35 2.26
CA MET A 1 28.53 16.28 2.62
C MET A 1 27.24 15.84 1.93
N GLN A 2 26.07 15.99 2.57
CA GLN A 2 24.80 15.75 1.86
C GLN A 2 24.58 16.87 0.84
N PRO A 3 24.13 16.57 -0.39
CA PRO A 3 23.84 17.61 -1.37
C PRO A 3 22.71 18.52 -0.87
N GLU A 4 22.80 19.82 -1.15
CA GLU A 4 21.91 20.87 -0.62
C GLU A 4 20.41 20.54 -0.80
N ARG A 5 20.06 20.00 -1.97
CA ARG A 5 18.69 19.55 -2.27
C ARG A 5 18.14 18.54 -1.25
N LEU A 6 18.98 17.63 -0.77
CA LEU A 6 18.60 16.65 0.25
C LEU A 6 18.60 17.25 1.65
N ALA A 7 19.50 18.19 1.91
CA ALA A 7 19.54 18.93 3.18
C ALA A 7 18.24 19.73 3.40
N GLN A 8 17.73 20.41 2.35
CA GLN A 8 16.50 21.20 2.39
C GLN A 8 15.21 20.38 2.33
N ALA A 9 15.29 19.09 1.97
CA ALA A 9 14.10 18.24 1.88
C ALA A 9 13.48 17.96 3.26
N ARG A 10 12.14 17.92 3.32
CA ARG A 10 11.39 17.52 4.53
C ARG A 10 11.90 16.18 5.07
N ARG A 11 11.98 16.04 6.40
CA ARG A 11 12.41 14.78 7.04
C ARG A 11 11.26 13.77 7.10
N CYS A 12 11.60 12.49 7.01
CA CYS A 12 10.63 11.40 7.00
C CYS A 12 9.83 11.30 8.31
N LEU A 13 10.50 11.38 9.45
CA LEU A 13 9.93 11.32 10.81
C LEU A 13 9.11 10.05 11.12
N ALA A 14 9.24 8.98 10.32
CA ALA A 14 8.69 7.68 10.72
C ALA A 14 9.47 7.12 11.90
N ARG A 15 8.80 6.40 12.81
CA ARG A 15 9.46 5.71 13.92
C ARG A 15 10.36 4.61 13.35
N THR A 16 11.65 4.68 13.67
CA THR A 16 12.65 3.68 13.29
C THR A 16 12.57 2.45 14.21
N ARG A 17 13.30 1.39 13.86
CA ARG A 17 13.43 0.19 14.73
C ARG A 17 14.02 0.52 16.11
N SER A 18 14.88 1.52 16.18
CA SER A 18 15.48 2.03 17.43
C SER A 18 14.55 2.98 18.20
N GLY A 19 13.30 3.16 17.77
CA GLY A 19 12.30 3.99 18.46
C GLY A 19 12.40 5.50 18.16
N THR A 20 13.44 5.96 17.48
CA THR A 20 13.65 7.38 17.16
C THR A 20 12.98 7.81 15.84
N ALA A 21 12.83 9.11 15.61
CA ALA A 21 12.28 9.65 14.37
C ALA A 21 13.30 9.58 13.21
N CYS A 22 12.88 9.05 12.05
CA CYS A 22 13.73 8.93 10.87
C CYS A 22 14.13 10.30 10.29
N GLN A 23 15.44 10.52 10.17
CA GLN A 23 16.04 11.75 9.65
C GLN A 23 16.38 11.71 8.15
N SER A 24 16.01 10.64 7.43
CA SER A 24 16.22 10.59 6.00
C SER A 24 15.31 11.60 5.27
N PRO A 25 15.78 12.21 4.17
CA PRO A 25 14.96 13.11 3.36
C PRO A 25 13.75 12.36 2.77
N ALA A 26 12.59 13.01 2.78
CA ALA A 26 11.37 12.50 2.17
C ALA A 26 11.50 12.50 0.63
N VAL A 27 10.84 11.54 -0.02
CA VAL A 27 10.75 11.53 -1.48
C VAL A 27 9.95 12.76 -1.94
N LYS A 28 10.37 13.40 -3.04
CA LYS A 28 9.67 14.56 -3.62
C LYS A 28 8.17 14.26 -3.77
N GLY A 29 7.32 15.13 -3.24
CA GLY A 29 5.86 14.96 -3.25
C GLY A 29 5.29 13.94 -2.26
N ARG A 30 6.11 13.35 -1.38
CA ARG A 30 5.67 12.39 -0.36
C ARG A 30 6.04 12.83 1.05
N ARG A 31 5.37 12.25 2.05
CA ARG A 31 5.62 12.53 3.48
C ARG A 31 6.76 11.71 4.10
N ARG A 32 7.20 10.63 3.46
CA ARG A 32 8.16 9.67 4.03
C ARG A 32 9.33 9.43 3.07
N CYS A 33 10.47 8.95 3.60
CA CYS A 33 11.64 8.59 2.79
C CYS A 33 11.43 7.28 2.03
N ARG A 34 12.36 6.93 1.13
CA ARG A 34 12.31 5.67 0.35
C ARG A 34 12.17 4.40 1.22
N MET A 35 12.75 4.42 2.43
CA MET A 35 12.76 3.26 3.34
C MET A 35 11.48 3.15 4.17
N HIS A 36 10.89 4.29 4.52
CA HIS A 36 9.70 4.36 5.38
C HIS A 36 8.45 4.79 4.60
N GLY A 37 8.50 4.71 3.27
CA GLY A 37 7.36 4.88 2.37
C GLY A 37 6.29 3.85 2.72
N GLY A 38 5.54 4.14 3.78
CA GLY A 38 4.59 3.24 4.40
C GLY A 38 3.61 2.71 3.37
N LYS A 39 3.17 1.45 3.59
CA LYS A 39 2.29 0.64 2.75
C LYS A 39 2.06 1.34 1.40
N GLY A 40 2.99 1.14 0.45
CA GLY A 40 2.61 1.29 -0.94
C GLY A 40 1.27 0.58 -1.06
N SER A 41 0.25 1.27 -1.60
CA SER A 41 -1.07 0.68 -1.85
C SER A 41 -0.76 -0.71 -2.35
N GLY A 42 -1.09 -1.73 -1.56
CA GLY A 42 -0.65 -3.08 -1.88
C GLY A 42 -1.08 -3.43 -3.30
N ALA A 43 -0.69 -4.60 -3.79
CA ALA A 43 -1.29 -5.15 -4.99
C ALA A 43 -2.81 -4.87 -4.98
N PRO A 44 -3.37 -4.20 -6.01
CA PRO A 44 -4.79 -3.86 -6.02
C PRO A 44 -5.62 -5.13 -5.83
N GLU A 45 -6.84 -4.96 -5.31
CA GLU A 45 -7.76 -6.08 -5.22
C GLU A 45 -7.93 -6.72 -6.61
N CYS A 46 -7.95 -8.05 -6.66
CA CYS A 46 -7.97 -8.85 -7.89
C CYS A 46 -6.68 -8.82 -8.74
N ASN A 47 -5.55 -8.31 -8.24
CA ASN A 47 -4.29 -8.34 -8.99
C ASN A 47 -3.88 -9.78 -9.39
N ARG A 48 -3.78 -10.03 -10.70
CA ARG A 48 -3.33 -11.31 -11.28
C ARG A 48 -1.92 -11.70 -10.85
N ASN A 49 -1.03 -10.74 -10.64
CA ASN A 49 0.37 -10.98 -10.31
C ASN A 49 0.57 -11.51 -8.87
N ALA A 50 -0.45 -11.44 -8.02
CA ALA A 50 -0.39 -11.89 -6.63
C ALA A 50 -1.36 -13.06 -6.35
N TRP A 51 -1.81 -13.77 -7.39
CA TRP A 51 -2.69 -14.93 -7.22
C TRP A 51 -1.97 -16.09 -6.54
N LYS A 52 -2.59 -16.62 -5.48
CA LYS A 52 -2.15 -17.89 -4.86
C LYS A 52 -2.96 -19.08 -5.38
N HIS A 53 -4.29 -18.96 -5.34
CA HIS A 53 -5.23 -20.05 -5.67
C HIS A 53 -6.40 -19.56 -6.55
N GLY A 54 -6.34 -18.32 -7.06
CA GLY A 54 -7.43 -17.72 -7.86
C GLY A 54 -8.69 -17.29 -7.09
N GLY A 55 -8.88 -17.70 -5.83
CA GLY A 55 -10.09 -17.39 -5.04
C GLY A 55 -10.39 -15.90 -4.78
N ARG A 56 -9.39 -15.02 -4.96
CA ARG A 56 -9.52 -13.55 -4.89
C ARG A 56 -9.50 -12.90 -6.29
N SER A 57 -9.70 -13.68 -7.36
CA SER A 57 -9.79 -13.15 -8.72
C SER A 57 -11.04 -12.28 -8.88
N ALA A 58 -11.01 -11.37 -9.87
CA ALA A 58 -12.16 -10.55 -10.20
C ALA A 58 -13.39 -11.41 -10.56
N ALA A 59 -13.16 -12.50 -11.32
CA ALA A 59 -14.22 -13.44 -11.71
C ALA A 59 -14.84 -14.13 -10.49
N THR A 60 -14.02 -14.70 -9.59
CA THR A 60 -14.52 -15.36 -8.38
C THR A 60 -15.29 -14.40 -7.47
N LEU A 61 -14.78 -13.19 -7.26
CA LEU A 61 -15.46 -12.20 -6.43
C LEU A 61 -16.77 -11.70 -7.06
N SER A 62 -16.83 -11.58 -8.38
CA SER A 62 -18.05 -11.23 -9.12
C SER A 62 -19.11 -12.33 -9.00
N ALA A 63 -18.73 -13.60 -9.22
CA ALA A 63 -19.63 -14.74 -9.07
C ALA A 63 -20.19 -14.84 -7.64
N ALA A 64 -19.32 -14.69 -6.63
CA ALA A 64 -19.73 -14.71 -5.24
C ALA A 64 -20.67 -13.54 -4.88
N ARG A 65 -20.49 -12.36 -5.49
CA ARG A 65 -21.40 -11.22 -5.31
C ARG A 65 -22.77 -11.51 -5.90
N TYR A 66 -22.81 -12.05 -7.12
CA TYR A 66 -24.04 -12.42 -7.79
C TYR A 66 -24.83 -13.46 -6.99
N LEU A 67 -24.17 -14.53 -6.52
CA LEU A 67 -24.83 -15.57 -5.72
C LEU A 67 -25.41 -15.03 -4.41
N ARG A 68 -24.71 -14.10 -3.73
CA ARG A 68 -25.25 -13.43 -2.53
C ARG A 68 -26.48 -12.59 -2.83
N GLU A 69 -26.51 -11.92 -3.98
CA GLU A 69 -27.66 -11.12 -4.37
C GLU A 69 -28.85 -11.99 -4.72
N LEU A 70 -28.63 -13.09 -5.45
CA LEU A 70 -29.68 -14.08 -5.71
C LEU A 70 -30.24 -14.65 -4.40
N ALA A 71 -29.38 -14.99 -3.43
CA ALA A 71 -29.84 -15.52 -2.15
C ALA A 71 -30.79 -14.54 -1.43
N ARG A 72 -30.47 -13.24 -1.42
CA ARG A 72 -31.34 -12.21 -0.82
C ARG A 72 -32.71 -12.06 -1.50
N LEU A 73 -32.82 -12.43 -2.77
CA LEU A 73 -34.09 -12.37 -3.50
C LEU A 73 -34.94 -13.63 -3.28
N LEU A 74 -34.32 -14.71 -2.80
CA LEU A 74 -34.97 -15.99 -2.52
C LEU A 74 -35.33 -16.17 -1.04
N ASP A 75 -34.81 -15.30 -0.16
CA ASP A 75 -35.21 -15.13 1.24
C ASP A 75 -36.53 -14.32 1.34
#